data_AF-A0A1E8YA37-F1
#
_entry.id   AF-A0A1E8YA37-F1
#
_cell.length_a   1.000
_cell.length_b   1.000
_cell.length_c   1.000
_cell.angle_alpha   90.00
_cell.angle_beta   90.00
_cell.angle_gamma   90.00
#
_symmetry.space_group_name_H-M   'P 1'
#
loop_
_entity.id
_entity.type
_entity.pdbx_description
1 polymer ?
#
loop_
_entity_poly.entity_id
_entity_poly.type
_entity_poly.pdbx_seq_one_letter_code
_entity_poly.pdbx_strand_id
1 'polypeptide(L)'
;MLSCDSKEEVSRLTEAFLEDGQVMMPLGEYPFNPHYAWVKDKYGMTWQLFTDDSLSQLYKLEYCLLFAHKLAGLAKPALEYYGQLFNTPVLNVNEYQPGEAHDNRAKINY
;
A
#
# COMPACT_ATOMS: atom_id res chain seq x y z
N MET A 1 7.73 -4.48 1.90
CA MET A 1 8.66 -4.58 0.76
C MET A 1 7.92 -5.26 -0.36
N LEU A 2 8.12 -4.82 -1.59
CA LEU A 2 7.38 -5.30 -2.75
C LEU A 2 8.33 -5.46 -3.92
N SER A 3 8.48 -6.70 -4.37
CA SER A 3 9.23 -7.06 -5.57
C SER A 3 8.32 -6.90 -6.79
N CYS A 4 8.77 -6.16 -7.80
CA CYS A 4 8.06 -5.89 -9.04
C CYS A 4 8.76 -6.63 -10.19
N ASP A 5 8.02 -7.06 -11.20
CA ASP A 5 8.54 -7.79 -12.36
C ASP A 5 9.23 -6.89 -13.40
N SER A 6 9.10 -5.56 -13.25
CA SER A 6 9.56 -4.59 -14.24
C SER A 6 9.92 -3.25 -13.58
N LYS A 7 10.84 -2.52 -14.22
CA LYS A 7 11.27 -1.19 -13.74
C LYS A 7 10.11 -0.19 -13.84
N GLU A 8 9.30 -0.34 -14.87
CA GLU A 8 8.11 0.45 -15.15
C GLU A 8 7.11 0.36 -13.99
N GLU A 9 6.91 -0.82 -13.44
CA GLU A 9 5.99 -1.05 -12.33
C GLU A 9 6.50 -0.44 -11.02
N VAL A 10 7.80 -0.56 -10.72
CA VAL A 10 8.42 0.16 -9.60
C VAL A 10 8.22 1.67 -9.75
N SER A 11 8.45 2.23 -10.94
CA SER A 11 8.28 3.66 -11.21
C SER A 11 6.82 4.08 -11.03
N ARG A 12 5.87 3.33 -11.60
CA ARG A 12 4.43 3.58 -11.48
C ARG A 12 3.97 3.60 -10.02
N LEU A 13 4.36 2.59 -9.25
CA LEU A 13 4.00 2.51 -7.83
C LEU A 13 4.66 3.63 -7.02
N THR A 14 5.92 3.95 -7.31
CA THR A 14 6.64 5.04 -6.66
C THR A 14 5.92 6.37 -6.90
N GLU A 15 5.58 6.70 -8.14
CA GLU A 15 4.84 7.91 -8.49
C GLU A 15 3.48 7.97 -7.79
N ALA A 16 2.72 6.87 -7.83
CA ALA A 16 1.40 6.81 -7.21
C ALA A 16 1.43 6.97 -5.67
N PHE A 17 2.45 6.43 -5.00
CA PHE A 17 2.61 6.65 -3.56
C PHE A 17 3.07 8.06 -3.23
N LEU A 18 3.73 8.76 -4.16
CA LEU A 18 4.23 10.12 -3.97
C LEU A 18 3.19 11.22 -4.25
N GLU A 19 2.03 10.91 -4.83
CA GLU A 19 0.96 11.90 -5.09
C GLU A 19 0.57 12.71 -3.84
N ASP A 20 0.62 12.07 -2.66
CA ASP A 20 0.49 12.71 -1.33
C ASP A 20 1.47 12.08 -0.31
N GLY A 21 2.60 11.62 -0.82
CA GLY A 21 3.58 10.85 -0.07
C GLY A 21 4.86 11.61 0.26
N GLN A 22 5.85 10.86 0.74
CA GLN A 22 7.17 11.36 1.06
C GLN A 22 8.23 10.39 0.53
N VAL A 23 9.23 10.94 -0.16
CA VAL A 23 10.42 10.17 -0.53
C VAL A 23 11.24 9.89 0.74
N MET A 24 11.62 8.63 0.95
CA MET A 24 12.56 8.22 2.00
C MET A 24 13.93 7.90 1.40
N MET A 25 13.95 7.13 0.31
CA MET A 25 15.10 6.97 -0.59
C MET A 25 14.61 7.13 -2.03
N PRO A 26 15.21 8.03 -2.83
CA PRO A 26 14.73 8.32 -4.18
C PRO A 26 14.83 7.10 -5.09
N LEU A 27 13.97 7.06 -6.11
CA LEU A 27 14.04 6.05 -7.15
C LEU A 27 15.41 6.10 -7.84
N GLY A 28 16.10 4.96 -7.95
CA GLY A 28 17.37 4.89 -8.65
C GLY A 28 18.09 3.55 -8.52
N GLU A 29 19.31 3.54 -9.03
CA GLU A 29 20.24 2.41 -8.92
C GLU A 29 21.01 2.44 -7.60
N TYR A 30 21.06 1.30 -6.92
CA TYR A 30 21.80 1.12 -5.67
C TYR A 30 22.63 -0.17 -5.73
N PRO A 31 23.69 -0.33 -4.91
CA PRO A 31 24.54 -1.53 -4.93
C PRO A 31 23.80 -2.86 -4.75
N PHE A 32 22.61 -2.83 -4.14
CA PHE A 32 21.78 -4.01 -3.86
C PHE A 32 20.65 -4.23 -4.87
N ASN A 33 20.29 -3.23 -5.69
CA ASN A 33 19.24 -3.38 -6.70
C ASN A 33 19.34 -2.29 -7.79
N PRO A 34 19.19 -2.65 -9.07
CA PRO A 34 19.30 -1.71 -10.18
C PRO A 34 18.09 -0.78 -10.36
N HIS A 35 17.01 -0.94 -9.60
CA HIS A 35 15.86 -0.07 -9.68
C HIS A 35 15.02 -0.14 -8.40
N TYR A 36 15.37 0.69 -7.42
CA TYR A 36 14.79 0.68 -6.07
C TYR A 36 14.27 2.06 -5.67
N ALA A 37 13.18 2.07 -4.89
CA ALA A 37 12.69 3.24 -4.19
C ALA A 37 12.23 2.87 -2.77
N TRP A 38 12.32 3.84 -1.86
CA TRP A 38 11.66 3.77 -0.56
C TRP A 38 10.81 5.01 -0.36
N VAL A 39 9.51 4.82 -0.22
CA VAL A 39 8.54 5.91 -0.09
C VAL A 39 7.61 5.68 1.10
N LYS A 40 7.03 6.76 1.61
CA LYS A 40 5.90 6.74 2.54
C LYS A 40 4.68 7.27 1.81
N ASP A 41 3.57 6.54 1.82
CA ASP A 41 2.33 6.99 1.19
C ASP A 41 1.52 7.96 2.08
N LYS A 42 0.38 8.42 1.54
CA LYS A 42 -0.56 9.34 2.22
C LYS A 42 -1.17 8.79 3.52
N TYR A 43 -1.17 7.47 3.70
CA TYR A 43 -1.66 6.80 4.89
C TYR A 43 -0.56 6.60 5.95
N GLY A 44 0.67 6.98 5.62
CA GLY A 44 1.84 6.85 6.48
C GLY A 44 2.54 5.49 6.39
N MET A 45 2.09 4.61 5.50
CA MET A 45 2.71 3.31 5.27
C MET A 45 3.98 3.49 4.46
N THR A 46 5.04 2.75 4.81
CA THR A 46 6.31 2.82 4.09
C THR A 46 6.51 1.62 3.18
N TRP A 47 6.87 1.88 1.93
CA TRP A 47 7.01 0.89 0.86
C TRP A 47 8.43 0.91 0.33
N GLN A 48 9.10 -0.23 0.40
CA GLN A 48 10.32 -0.46 -0.37
C GLN A 48 9.94 -1.23 -1.62
N LEU A 49 10.25 -0.67 -2.78
CA LEU A 49 9.88 -1.15 -4.11
C LEU A 49 11.16 -1.48 -4.86
N PHE A 50 11.23 -2.64 -5.51
CA PHE A 50 12.40 -3.02 -6.30
C PHE A 50 12.06 -4.00 -7.40
N THR A 51 12.87 -4.02 -8.46
CA THR A 51 12.76 -5.05 -9.51
C THR A 51 13.34 -6.39 -9.06
N ASP A 52 12.67 -7.47 -9.43
CA ASP A 52 13.12 -8.85 -9.23
C ASP A 52 12.76 -9.71 -10.44
N ASP A 53 13.76 -9.96 -11.28
CA ASP A 53 13.64 -10.69 -12.54
C ASP A 53 13.41 -12.20 -12.33
N SER A 54 13.46 -12.69 -11.08
CA SER A 54 13.24 -14.10 -10.73
C SER A 54 11.78 -14.44 -10.39
N LEU A 55 10.89 -13.44 -10.37
CA LEU A 55 9.49 -13.63 -10.02
C LEU A 55 8.73 -14.45 -11.07
N SER A 56 8.08 -15.52 -10.63
CA SER A 56 7.19 -16.35 -11.45
C SER A 56 5.71 -15.96 -11.38
N GLN A 57 5.34 -15.09 -10.44
CA GLN A 57 3.98 -14.53 -10.30
C GLN A 57 4.04 -13.05 -9.89
N LEU A 58 3.14 -12.27 -10.49
CA LEU A 58 2.82 -10.91 -10.06
C LEU A 58 2.08 -10.96 -8.71
N TYR A 59 2.73 -10.45 -7.68
CA TYR A 59 2.21 -10.09 -6.35
C TYR A 59 1.30 -11.10 -5.61
N LYS A 60 1.77 -11.61 -4.47
CA LYS A 60 0.89 -12.05 -3.37
C LYS A 60 1.12 -11.17 -2.15
N LEU A 61 0.24 -10.19 -1.95
CA LEU A 61 0.32 -9.23 -0.85
C LEU A 61 -0.76 -9.55 0.18
N GLU A 62 -0.37 -10.15 1.32
CA GLU A 62 -1.23 -10.33 2.49
C GLU A 62 -0.72 -9.42 3.61
N TYR A 63 -1.58 -8.51 4.09
CA TYR A 63 -1.21 -7.51 5.10
C TYR A 63 -2.44 -7.14 5.93
N CYS A 64 -2.21 -6.82 7.19
CA CYS A 64 -3.23 -6.34 8.12
C CYS A 64 -2.99 -4.85 8.37
N LEU A 65 -4.01 -4.03 8.10
CA LEU A 65 -3.96 -2.59 8.30
C LEU A 65 -4.69 -2.21 9.58
N LEU A 66 -4.01 -1.50 10.48
CA LEU A 66 -4.62 -0.91 11.67
C LEU A 66 -4.46 0.61 11.63
N PHE A 67 -5.59 1.31 11.71
CA PHE A 67 -5.62 2.77 11.74
C PHE A 67 -6.17 3.25 13.09
N ALA A 68 -5.35 4.00 13.84
CA ALA A 68 -5.67 4.44 15.20
C ALA A 68 -5.63 5.97 15.37
N HIS A 69 -6.15 6.45 16.51
CA HIS A 69 -6.15 7.87 16.89
C HIS A 69 -6.72 8.79 15.79
N LYS A 70 -5.89 9.67 15.22
CA LYS A 70 -6.27 10.62 14.17
C LYS A 70 -6.53 9.94 12.82
N LEU A 71 -6.07 8.71 12.63
CA LEU A 71 -6.24 7.95 11.39
C LEU A 71 -7.45 7.01 11.42
N ALA A 72 -8.14 6.88 12.56
CA ALA A 72 -9.31 6.00 12.65
C ALA A 72 -10.37 6.37 11.59
N GLY A 73 -10.91 5.35 10.92
CA GLY A 73 -11.83 5.50 9.79
C GLY A 73 -11.18 5.42 8.40
N LEU A 74 -9.84 5.48 8.30
CA LEU A 74 -9.14 5.43 7.01
C LEU A 74 -8.97 4.01 6.43
N ALA A 75 -9.38 2.96 7.16
CA ALA A 75 -9.21 1.58 6.72
C ALA A 75 -9.91 1.27 5.39
N LYS A 76 -11.19 1.66 5.24
CA LYS A 76 -11.95 1.43 3.99
C LYS A 76 -11.39 2.23 2.80
N PRO A 77 -11.15 3.56 2.90
CA PRO A 77 -10.48 4.31 1.85
C PRO A 77 -9.10 3.77 1.47
N ALA A 78 -8.32 3.26 2.43
CA ALA A 78 -7.03 2.66 2.16
C ALA A 78 -7.17 1.35 1.38
N LEU A 79 -8.09 0.46 1.78
CA LEU A 79 -8.36 -0.79 1.06
C LEU A 79 -8.81 -0.52 -0.38
N GLU A 80 -9.72 0.43 -0.60
CA GLU A 80 -10.17 0.81 -1.94
C GLU A 80 -9.02 1.37 -2.79
N TYR A 81 -8.19 2.25 -2.21
CA TYR A 81 -7.01 2.79 -2.88
C TYR A 81 -6.02 1.71 -3.28
N TYR A 82 -5.66 0.79 -2.37
CA TYR A 82 -4.73 -0.29 -2.69
C TYR A 82 -5.30 -1.27 -3.70
N GLY A 83 -6.61 -1.56 -3.62
CA GLY A 83 -7.30 -2.38 -4.62
C GLY A 83 -7.17 -1.81 -6.03
N GLN A 84 -7.41 -0.50 -6.18
CA GLN A 84 -7.22 0.19 -7.45
C GLN A 84 -5.76 0.21 -7.89
N LEU A 85 -4.84 0.54 -6.98
CA LEU A 85 -3.43 0.71 -7.28
C LEU A 85 -2.76 -0.58 -7.77
N PHE A 86 -3.11 -1.71 -7.14
CA PHE A 86 -2.59 -3.03 -7.47
C PHE A 86 -3.47 -3.80 -8.47
N ASN A 87 -4.53 -3.16 -8.99
CA ASN A 87 -5.50 -3.78 -9.90
C ASN A 87 -6.03 -5.12 -9.35
N THR A 88 -6.37 -5.13 -8.05
CA THR A 88 -6.84 -6.31 -7.33
C THR A 88 -8.19 -6.02 -6.66
N PRO A 89 -9.17 -6.94 -6.74
CA PRO A 89 -10.46 -6.73 -6.11
C PRO A 89 -10.35 -6.88 -4.58
N VAL A 90 -11.06 -6.02 -3.85
CA VAL A 90 -11.32 -6.25 -2.43
C VAL A 90 -12.39 -7.35 -2.32
N LEU A 91 -12.01 -8.51 -1.76
CA LEU A 91 -12.88 -9.70 -1.75
C LEU A 91 -13.91 -9.70 -0.63
N ASN A 92 -13.49 -9.36 0.58
CA ASN A 92 -14.36 -9.39 1.76
C ASN A 92 -13.99 -8.24 2.70
N VAL A 93 -15.02 -7.59 3.25
CA VAL A 93 -14.91 -6.50 4.21
C VAL A 93 -15.99 -6.72 5.25
N ASN A 94 -15.60 -6.78 6.52
CA ASN A 94 -16.55 -6.85 7.61
C ASN A 94 -16.93 -5.42 8.03
N GLU A 95 -18.22 -5.07 7.92
CA GLU A 95 -18.73 -3.74 8.27
C GLU A 95 -19.34 -3.75 9.68
N TYR A 96 -19.02 -2.72 10.46
CA TYR A 96 -19.65 -2.53 11.77
C TYR A 96 -21.15 -2.32 11.62
N GLN A 97 -21.94 -3.02 12.44
CA GLN A 97 -23.38 -2.80 12.55
C GLN A 97 -23.69 -1.57 13.43
N PRO A 98 -24.90 -1.01 13.34
CA PRO A 98 -25.32 0.10 14.19
C PRO A 98 -25.10 -0.20 15.69
N GLY A 99 -24.28 0.60 16.35
CA GLY A 99 -23.97 0.48 17.79
C GLY A 99 -22.75 -0.39 18.14
N GLU A 100 -22.12 -1.07 17.17
CA GLU A 100 -20.93 -1.90 17.45
C GLU A 100 -19.62 -1.08 17.48
N ALA A 101 -19.55 -0.02 16.68
CA ALA A 101 -18.37 0.82 16.60
C ALA A 101 -18.29 1.77 17.80
N HIS A 102 -17.20 1.67 18.57
CA HIS A 102 -16.89 2.62 19.66
C HIS A 102 -16.50 4.00 19.12
N ASP A 103 -15.91 4.04 17.92
CA ASP A 103 -15.57 5.27 17.19
C ASP A 103 -16.46 5.37 15.96
N ASN A 104 -17.25 6.43 15.87
CA ASN A 104 -18.19 6.70 14.79
C ASN A 104 -17.53 6.91 13.41
N ARG A 105 -16.22 7.14 13.37
CA ARG A 105 -15.43 7.17 12.12
C ARG A 105 -15.13 5.77 11.60
N ALA A 106 -15.06 4.76 12.47
CA ALA A 106 -14.77 3.38 12.07
C ALA A 106 -15.98 2.77 11.35
N LYS A 107 -15.76 2.27 10.12
CA LYS A 107 -16.79 1.65 9.28
C LYS A 107 -16.62 0.15 9.09
N ILE A 108 -15.38 -0.33 9.23
CA ILE A 108 -15.01 -1.73 8.98
C ILE A 108 -14.16 -2.27 10.14
N ASN A 109 -14.24 -3.57 10.37
CA ASN A 109 -13.48 -4.31 11.38
C ASN A 109 -12.82 -5.56 10.79
N TYR A 110 -12.11 -6.30 11.65
CA TYR A 110 -11.39 -7.52 11.28
C TYR A 110 -12.31 -8.74 11.17
#